data_AF-A0A952C711-F1
#
_entry.id   AF-A0A952C711-F1
#
_cell.length_a   1.000
_cell.length_b   1.000
_cell.length_c   1.000
_cell.angle_alpha   90.00
_cell.angle_beta   90.00
_cell.angle_gamma   90.00
#
_symmetry.space_group_name_H-M   'P 1'
#
loop_
_entity.id
_entity.type
_entity.pdbx_description
1 polymer ?
#
loop_
_entity_poly.entity_id
_entity_poly.type
_entity_poly.pdbx_seq_one_letter_code
_entity_poly.pdbx_strand_id
1 'polypeptide(L)'
;MLEENESLLEGAPTDTVDTAPVGEAAGTTNSNINSRLEYLENELKDVIKQRDELKKRIRKQEEDALREQGKYKELAETTGDKLVTVEKERDELLQVKEKYNILESQIRADLLERLPEAKRKFADGFDIAKLREYTELEGTAAKVGTADAGRTGRGYLDASKVTYSDYLRFTPEQREMFAEQAPEKYKEFVQLKVRKL
;
A
#
# COMPACT_ATOMS: atom_id res chain seq x y z
N MET A 1 -11.20 -4.58 -36.89
CA MET A 1 -12.61 -4.98 -36.86
C MET A 1 -13.42 -3.75 -37.23
N LEU A 2 -13.73 -3.65 -38.52
CA LEU A 2 -14.57 -2.63 -39.14
C LEU A 2 -15.84 -3.38 -39.52
N GLU A 3 -16.88 -3.31 -38.71
CA GLU A 3 -18.19 -3.86 -39.04
C GLU A 3 -19.24 -2.78 -38.85
N GLU A 4 -19.92 -2.51 -39.96
CA GLU A 4 -21.34 -2.19 -40.07
C GLU A 4 -21.81 -0.82 -39.58
N ASN A 5 -21.81 0.13 -40.52
CA ASN A 5 -22.77 1.23 -40.59
C ASN A 5 -23.28 1.38 -42.04
N GLU A 6 -23.68 0.27 -42.65
CA GLU A 6 -24.48 0.22 -43.89
C GLU A 6 -25.91 -0.21 -43.54
N SER A 7 -26.72 0.71 -43.04
CA SER A 7 -28.17 0.51 -42.95
C SER A 7 -28.83 1.83 -42.56
N LEU A 8 -29.13 2.70 -43.54
CA LEU A 8 -30.24 3.66 -43.47
C LEU A 8 -30.37 4.39 -44.83
N LEU A 9 -30.65 3.59 -45.87
CA LEU A 9 -31.06 4.06 -47.19
C LEU A 9 -32.20 3.16 -47.69
N GLU A 10 -33.19 2.91 -46.83
CA GLU A 10 -34.46 2.30 -47.21
C GLU A 10 -35.58 3.28 -46.88
N GLY A 11 -36.25 3.74 -47.94
CA GLY A 11 -37.29 4.75 -47.88
C GLY A 11 -37.22 5.75 -49.03
N ALA A 12 -36.77 5.32 -50.22
CA ALA A 12 -37.12 6.04 -51.44
C ALA A 12 -38.63 5.80 -51.68
N PRO A 13 -39.50 6.82 -51.58
CA PRO A 13 -40.84 6.68 -52.13
C PRO A 13 -40.71 6.47 -53.62
N THR A 14 -41.23 5.32 -54.04
CA THR A 14 -41.37 4.87 -55.41
C THR A 14 -41.92 5.97 -56.30
N ASP A 15 -41.27 6.07 -57.44
CA ASP A 15 -41.68 6.72 -58.66
C ASP A 15 -43.17 6.43 -58.97
N THR A 16 -44.06 7.33 -58.58
CA THR A 16 -45.31 7.54 -59.31
C THR A 16 -45.10 8.80 -60.14
N VAL A 17 -44.56 8.60 -61.34
CA VAL A 17 -44.74 9.53 -62.45
C VAL A 17 -46.24 9.63 -62.70
N ASP A 18 -46.90 10.55 -61.99
CA ASP A 18 -48.20 11.06 -62.43
C ASP A 18 -47.91 11.83 -63.71
N THR A 19 -48.08 11.11 -64.81
CA THR A 19 -48.06 11.63 -66.16
C THR A 19 -49.09 12.75 -66.22
N ALA A 20 -48.59 13.98 -66.29
CA ALA A 20 -49.42 15.13 -66.60
C ALA A 20 -50.30 14.80 -67.83
N PRO A 21 -51.58 15.17 -67.83
CA PRO A 21 -52.37 15.07 -69.05
C PRO A 21 -51.69 15.94 -70.11
N VAL A 22 -51.13 15.28 -71.13
CA VAL A 22 -50.73 15.91 -72.39
C VAL A 22 -52.05 16.35 -73.06
N GLY A 23 -52.52 17.52 -72.65
CA GLY A 23 -53.74 18.14 -73.15
C GLY A 23 -53.40 19.55 -73.63
N GLU A 24 -53.33 19.67 -74.95
CA GLU A 24 -53.59 20.86 -75.76
C GLU A 24 -53.08 22.24 -75.27
N ALA A 25 -52.28 22.85 -76.14
CA ALA A 25 -52.05 24.29 -76.18
C ALA A 25 -53.38 25.05 -76.30
N ALA A 26 -53.96 25.44 -75.16
CA ALA A 26 -55.13 26.30 -75.09
C ALA A 26 -54.91 27.37 -74.00
N GLY A 27 -54.56 28.58 -74.45
CA GLY A 27 -54.63 29.85 -73.72
C GLY A 27 -54.39 29.83 -72.20
N THR A 28 -53.14 29.92 -71.76
CA THR A 28 -52.83 30.28 -70.36
C THR A 28 -53.26 31.72 -70.09
N THR A 29 -54.42 31.90 -69.46
CA THR A 29 -54.82 33.18 -68.86
C THR A 29 -53.89 33.56 -67.71
N ASN A 30 -53.57 34.85 -67.54
CA ASN A 30 -52.70 35.38 -66.47
C ASN A 30 -53.00 34.82 -65.05
N SER A 31 -54.24 34.43 -64.77
CA SER A 31 -54.66 33.83 -63.50
C SER A 31 -53.97 32.49 -63.17
N ASN A 32 -53.68 31.64 -64.17
CA ASN A 32 -52.99 30.36 -63.95
C ASN A 32 -51.50 30.55 -63.63
N ILE A 33 -50.86 31.56 -64.24
CA ILE A 33 -49.45 31.88 -64.00
C ILE A 33 -49.27 32.40 -62.57
N ASN A 34 -50.15 33.30 -62.12
CA ASN A 34 -50.06 33.87 -60.77
C ASN A 34 -50.25 32.81 -59.67
N SER A 35 -51.21 31.89 -59.86
CA SER A 35 -51.44 30.80 -58.90
C SER A 35 -50.23 29.87 -58.79
N ARG A 36 -49.54 29.63 -59.91
CA ARG A 36 -48.31 28.82 -59.92
C ARG A 36 -47.13 29.54 -59.26
N LEU A 37 -47.01 30.86 -59.44
CA LEU A 37 -45.98 31.66 -58.77
C LEU A 37 -46.18 31.68 -57.26
N GLU A 38 -47.41 31.88 -56.79
CA GLU A 38 -47.72 31.89 -55.36
C GLU A 38 -47.44 30.52 -54.69
N TYR A 39 -47.76 29.42 -55.38
CA TYR A 39 -47.38 28.08 -54.94
C TYR A 39 -45.86 27.92 -54.80
N LEU A 40 -45.10 28.33 -55.82
CA LEU A 40 -43.63 28.24 -55.82
C LEU A 40 -42.98 29.11 -54.75
N GLU A 41 -43.53 30.31 -54.48
CA GLU A 41 -43.03 31.19 -53.41
C GLU A 41 -43.24 30.58 -52.01
N ASN A 42 -44.38 29.92 -51.79
CA ASN A 42 -44.65 29.23 -50.52
C ASN A 42 -43.76 28.00 -50.36
N GLU A 43 -43.59 27.21 -51.42
CA GLU A 43 -42.70 26.04 -51.43
C GLU A 43 -41.24 26.45 -51.18
N LEU A 44 -40.78 27.56 -51.78
CA LEU A 44 -39.45 28.11 -51.54
C LEU A 44 -39.26 28.53 -50.07
N LYS A 45 -40.26 29.17 -49.46
CA LYS A 45 -40.22 29.55 -48.03
C LYS A 45 -40.10 28.33 -47.13
N ASP A 46 -40.81 27.25 -47.43
CA ASP A 46 -40.78 26.03 -46.63
C ASP A 46 -39.46 25.28 -46.78
N VAL A 47 -38.90 25.22 -48.00
CA VAL A 47 -37.54 24.66 -48.23
C VAL A 47 -36.48 25.48 -47.48
N ILE A 48 -36.59 26.81 -47.46
CA ILE A 48 -35.68 27.68 -46.70
C ILE A 48 -35.75 27.38 -45.20
N LYS A 49 -36.95 27.23 -44.64
CA LYS A 49 -37.13 26.85 -43.23
C LYS A 49 -36.50 25.50 -42.92
N GLN A 50 -36.77 24.49 -43.74
CA GLN A 50 -36.20 23.14 -43.57
C GLN A 50 -34.66 23.15 -43.61
N ARG A 51 -34.08 23.91 -44.54
CA ARG A 51 -32.63 24.10 -44.63
C ARG A 51 -32.06 24.74 -43.35
N ASP A 52 -32.70 25.77 -42.82
CA ASP A 52 -32.22 26.48 -41.64
C ASP A 52 -32.36 25.64 -40.37
N GLU A 53 -33.40 24.81 -40.27
CA GLU A 53 -33.55 23.80 -39.22
C GLU A 53 -32.48 22.71 -39.31
N LEU A 54 -32.19 22.20 -40.50
CA LEU A 54 -31.12 21.22 -40.72
C LEU A 54 -29.75 21.80 -40.35
N LYS A 55 -29.45 23.03 -40.76
CA LYS A 55 -28.20 23.71 -40.36
C LYS A 55 -28.08 23.87 -38.85
N LYS A 56 -29.17 24.16 -38.14
CA LYS A 56 -29.17 24.21 -36.68
C LYS A 56 -28.91 22.84 -36.04
N ARG A 57 -29.51 21.77 -36.59
CA ARG A 57 -29.29 20.40 -36.09
C ARG A 57 -27.84 19.96 -36.27
N ILE A 58 -27.25 20.24 -37.44
CA ILE A 58 -25.84 19.92 -37.74
C ILE A 58 -24.91 20.64 -36.76
N ARG A 59 -25.07 21.97 -36.58
CA ARG A 59 -24.23 22.73 -35.62
C ARG A 59 -24.33 22.20 -34.19
N LYS A 60 -25.54 21.82 -33.77
CA LYS A 60 -25.76 21.28 -32.42
C LYS A 60 -25.07 19.92 -32.23
N GLN A 61 -25.13 19.05 -33.24
CA GLN A 61 -24.41 17.77 -33.22
C GLN A 61 -22.89 17.94 -33.23
N GLU A 62 -22.36 18.90 -33.99
CA GLU A 62 -20.92 19.21 -33.98
C GLU A 62 -20.45 19.71 -32.61
N GLU A 63 -21.22 20.60 -31.96
CA GLU A 63 -20.94 21.09 -30.62
C GLU A 63 -20.98 19.97 -29.57
N ASP A 64 -21.97 19.09 -29.63
CA ASP A 64 -22.10 17.95 -28.71
C ASP A 64 -20.94 16.95 -28.89
N ALA A 65 -20.53 16.66 -30.14
CA ALA A 65 -19.39 15.78 -30.42
C ALA A 65 -18.05 16.36 -29.93
N LEU A 66 -17.82 17.66 -30.13
CA LEU A 66 -16.64 18.37 -29.60
C LEU A 66 -16.60 18.35 -28.07
N ARG A 67 -17.77 18.49 -27.42
CA ARG A 67 -17.90 18.46 -25.96
C ARG A 67 -17.63 17.07 -25.40
N GLU A 68 -18.11 16.01 -26.04
CA GLU A 68 -17.79 14.64 -25.64
C GLU A 68 -16.32 14.29 -25.83
N GLN A 69 -15.71 14.73 -26.94
CA GLN A 69 -14.30 14.52 -27.21
C GLN A 69 -13.40 15.22 -26.17
N GLY A 70 -13.79 16.44 -25.74
CA GLY A 70 -13.13 17.16 -24.66
C GLY A 70 -13.20 16.42 -23.32
N LYS A 71 -14.38 15.93 -22.94
CA LYS A 71 -14.56 15.12 -21.72
C LYS A 71 -13.77 13.82 -21.75
N TYR A 72 -13.68 13.17 -22.90
CA TYR A 72 -12.88 11.94 -23.05
C TYR A 72 -11.38 12.19 -22.86
N LYS A 73 -10.85 13.30 -23.39
CA LYS A 73 -9.46 13.69 -23.17
C LYS A 73 -9.17 13.96 -21.70
N GLU A 74 -10.02 14.73 -21.02
CA GLU A 74 -9.87 15.05 -19.60
C GLU A 74 -9.94 13.78 -18.73
N LEU A 75 -10.83 12.84 -19.06
CA LEU A 75 -10.93 11.54 -18.38
C LEU A 75 -9.69 10.67 -18.65
N ALA A 76 -9.17 10.65 -19.87
CA ALA A 76 -7.96 9.90 -20.22
C ALA A 76 -6.73 10.46 -19.48
N GLU A 77 -6.58 11.79 -19.40
CA GLU A 77 -5.50 12.43 -18.63
C GLU A 77 -5.62 12.12 -17.14
N THR A 78 -6.79 12.31 -16.53
CA THR A 78 -6.99 12.02 -15.11
C THR A 78 -6.83 10.54 -14.74
N THR A 79 -7.21 9.62 -15.63
CA THR A 79 -6.96 8.18 -15.41
C THR A 79 -5.49 7.82 -15.61
N GLY A 80 -4.79 8.44 -16.55
CA GLY A 80 -3.34 8.31 -16.73
C GLY A 80 -2.55 8.77 -15.51
N ASP A 81 -2.88 9.95 -14.96
CA ASP A 81 -2.23 10.49 -13.75
C ASP A 81 -2.44 9.57 -12.54
N LYS A 82 -3.65 9.04 -12.37
CA LYS A 82 -3.96 8.06 -11.32
C LYS A 82 -3.13 6.79 -11.47
N LEU A 83 -2.98 6.28 -12.70
CA LEU A 83 -2.15 5.10 -12.97
C LEU A 83 -0.70 5.32 -12.54
N VAL A 84 -0.10 6.45 -12.93
CA VAL A 84 1.28 6.80 -12.54
C VAL A 84 1.42 6.89 -11.02
N THR A 85 0.41 7.43 -10.34
CA THR A 85 0.41 7.56 -8.88
C THR A 85 0.38 6.18 -8.21
N VAL A 86 -0.52 5.30 -8.66
CA VAL A 86 -0.65 3.92 -8.16
C VAL A 86 0.61 3.09 -8.44
N GLU A 87 1.25 3.27 -9.60
CA GLU A 87 2.50 2.59 -9.93
C GLU A 87 3.64 3.00 -8.99
N LYS A 88 3.75 4.28 -8.66
CA LYS A 88 4.73 4.76 -7.67
C LYS A 88 4.49 4.17 -6.29
N GLU A 89 3.23 4.20 -5.81
CA GLU A 89 2.88 3.62 -4.52
C GLU A 89 3.19 2.11 -4.46
N ARG A 90 2.93 1.37 -5.54
CA ARG A 90 3.29 -0.05 -5.66
C ARG A 90 4.80 -0.25 -5.49
N ASP A 91 5.61 0.54 -6.19
CA ASP A 91 7.07 0.39 -6.15
C ASP A 91 7.66 0.74 -4.78
N GLU A 92 7.11 1.77 -4.13
CA GLU A 92 7.47 2.11 -2.74
C GLU A 92 7.13 0.96 -1.78
N LEU A 93 5.95 0.36 -1.90
CA LEU A 93 5.54 -0.78 -1.07
C LEU A 93 6.42 -2.01 -1.31
N LEU A 94 6.84 -2.28 -2.54
CA LEU A 94 7.77 -3.37 -2.86
C LEU A 94 9.13 -3.14 -2.18
N GLN A 95 9.67 -1.93 -2.26
CA GLN A 95 10.93 -1.60 -1.58
C GLN A 95 10.83 -1.73 -0.06
N VAL A 96 9.71 -1.30 0.54
CA VAL A 96 9.48 -1.46 1.98
C VAL A 96 9.40 -2.94 2.36
N LYS A 97 8.70 -3.75 1.56
CA LYS A 97 8.60 -5.20 1.78
C LYS A 97 9.96 -5.89 1.70
N GLU A 98 10.79 -5.53 0.72
CA GLU A 98 12.16 -6.05 0.61
C GLU A 98 13.01 -5.68 1.83
N LYS A 99 12.98 -4.41 2.24
CA LYS A 99 13.69 -3.95 3.45
C LYS A 99 13.21 -4.68 4.71
N TYR A 100 11.89 -4.89 4.83
CA TYR A 100 11.32 -5.64 5.94
C TYR A 100 11.81 -7.08 5.96
N ASN A 101 11.78 -7.78 4.82
CA ASN A 101 12.27 -9.16 4.72
C ASN A 101 13.77 -9.30 5.06
N ILE A 102 14.58 -8.33 4.62
CA ILE A 102 16.01 -8.28 4.98
C ILE A 102 16.17 -8.10 6.49
N LEU A 103 15.47 -7.13 7.08
CA LEU A 103 15.51 -6.86 8.51
C LEU A 103 15.01 -8.06 9.32
N GLU A 104 13.94 -8.71 8.87
CA GLU A 104 13.38 -9.91 9.48
C GLU A 104 14.40 -11.05 9.48
N SER A 105 15.06 -11.27 8.34
CA SER A 105 16.11 -12.28 8.21
C SER A 105 17.32 -11.98 9.09
N GLN A 106 17.73 -10.70 9.17
CA GLN A 106 18.82 -10.25 10.05
C GLN A 106 18.48 -10.45 11.53
N ILE A 107 17.29 -10.01 11.97
CA ILE A 107 16.82 -10.20 13.35
C ILE A 107 16.77 -11.69 13.69
N ARG A 108 16.27 -12.53 12.77
CA ARG A 108 16.25 -13.99 12.99
C ARG A 108 17.66 -14.56 13.11
N ALA A 109 18.59 -14.17 12.24
CA ALA A 109 19.97 -14.62 12.31
C ALA A 109 20.63 -14.22 13.65
N ASP A 110 20.50 -12.95 14.05
CA ASP A 110 21.04 -12.43 15.31
C ASP A 110 20.48 -13.17 16.54
N LEU A 111 19.19 -13.49 16.53
CA LEU A 111 18.54 -14.22 17.61
C LEU A 111 18.99 -15.69 17.66
N LEU A 112 19.11 -16.35 16.50
CA LEU A 112 19.61 -17.73 16.43
C LEU A 112 21.08 -17.82 16.84
N GLU A 113 21.91 -16.84 16.50
CA GLU A 113 23.32 -16.82 16.90
C GLU A 113 23.50 -16.76 18.42
N ARG A 114 22.61 -16.06 19.13
CA ARG A 114 22.60 -16.00 20.61
C ARG A 114 22.26 -17.33 21.26
N LEU A 115 21.69 -18.29 20.53
CA LEU A 115 21.38 -19.62 21.05
C LEU A 115 22.58 -20.58 20.87
N PRO A 116 22.76 -21.53 21.80
CA PRO A 116 23.70 -22.64 21.64
C PRO A 116 23.40 -23.46 20.37
N GLU A 117 24.43 -23.91 19.65
CA GLU A 117 24.28 -24.63 18.37
C GLU A 117 23.32 -25.82 18.43
N ALA A 118 23.33 -26.57 19.54
CA ALA A 118 22.44 -27.70 19.76
C ALA A 118 20.94 -27.34 19.71
N LYS A 119 20.59 -26.09 20.02
CA LYS A 119 19.21 -25.58 20.09
C LYS A 119 18.80 -24.77 18.86
N ARG A 120 19.75 -24.34 18.02
CA ARG A 120 19.48 -23.55 16.81
C ARG A 120 18.55 -24.28 15.84
N LYS A 121 18.78 -25.58 15.60
CA LYS A 121 17.93 -26.39 14.72
C LYS A 121 16.49 -26.52 15.20
N PHE A 122 16.25 -26.43 16.51
CA PHE A 122 14.91 -26.47 17.09
C PHE A 122 14.20 -25.11 16.94
N ALA A 123 14.95 -24.01 17.11
CA ALA A 123 14.43 -22.65 17.03
C ALA A 123 14.32 -22.10 15.60
N ASP A 124 14.90 -22.76 14.60
CA ASP A 124 14.93 -22.31 13.20
C ASP A 124 13.53 -22.10 12.57
N GLY A 125 12.54 -22.89 13.03
CA GLY A 125 11.15 -22.80 12.58
C GLY A 125 10.27 -21.80 13.32
N PHE A 126 10.80 -21.10 14.34
CA PHE A 126 10.01 -20.18 15.16
C PHE A 126 9.78 -18.86 14.43
N ASP A 127 8.62 -18.24 14.67
CA ASP A 127 8.40 -16.84 14.31
C ASP A 127 9.32 -15.93 15.15
N ILE A 128 9.58 -14.69 14.69
CA ILE A 128 10.48 -13.78 15.39
C ILE A 128 10.04 -13.52 16.83
N ALA A 129 8.72 -13.46 17.08
CA ALA A 129 8.19 -13.21 18.42
C ALA A 129 8.58 -14.34 19.39
N LYS A 130 8.36 -15.61 19.00
CA LYS A 130 8.74 -16.79 19.76
C LYS A 130 10.26 -16.95 19.85
N LEU A 131 11.01 -16.59 18.81
CA LEU A 131 12.48 -16.57 18.85
C LEU A 131 12.99 -15.62 19.93
N ARG A 132 12.43 -14.40 20.01
CA ARG A 132 12.81 -13.43 21.06
C ARG A 132 12.55 -13.99 22.44
N GLU A 133 11.33 -14.45 22.69
CA GLU A 133 10.94 -15.04 23.98
C GLU A 133 11.83 -16.24 24.36
N TYR A 134 12.10 -17.13 23.40
CA TYR A 134 12.95 -18.29 23.61
C TYR A 134 14.42 -17.91 23.88
N THR A 135 14.96 -16.91 23.17
CA THR A 135 16.32 -16.41 23.43
C THR A 135 16.45 -15.74 24.79
N GLU A 136 15.42 -15.05 25.27
CA GLU A 136 15.40 -14.45 26.60
C GLU A 136 15.32 -15.52 27.71
N LEU A 137 14.49 -16.55 27.52
CA LEU A 137 14.39 -17.70 28.42
C LEU A 137 15.70 -18.50 28.45
N GLU A 138 16.37 -18.71 27.32
CA GLU A 138 17.65 -19.40 27.27
C GLU A 138 18.81 -18.54 27.81
N GLY A 139 18.80 -17.22 27.57
CA GLY A 139 19.79 -16.31 28.14
C GLY A 139 19.68 -16.20 29.67
N THR A 140 18.47 -16.37 30.22
CA THR A 140 18.25 -16.50 31.65
C THR A 140 18.60 -17.89 32.17
N ALA A 141 18.27 -18.97 31.44
CA ALA A 141 18.63 -20.35 31.77
C ALA A 141 20.15 -20.63 31.72
N ALA A 142 20.89 -20.01 30.79
CA ALA A 142 22.35 -20.11 30.71
C ALA A 142 23.06 -19.37 31.87
N LYS A 143 22.39 -18.37 32.47
CA LYS A 143 22.80 -17.78 33.76
C LYS A 143 22.39 -18.63 34.96
N VAL A 144 21.47 -19.58 34.79
CA VAL A 144 21.32 -20.72 35.70
C VAL A 144 22.39 -21.75 35.32
N GLY A 145 23.67 -21.34 35.42
CA GLY A 145 24.76 -22.29 35.48
C GLY A 145 24.37 -23.35 36.48
N THR A 146 24.61 -24.62 36.14
CA THR A 146 24.38 -25.80 36.98
C THR A 146 24.44 -25.41 38.44
N ALA A 147 23.28 -25.21 39.05
CA ALA A 147 23.16 -25.11 40.48
C ALA A 147 23.42 -26.54 40.96
N ASP A 148 24.70 -26.88 41.00
CA ASP A 148 25.24 -27.79 41.97
C ASP A 148 24.57 -27.46 43.30
N ALA A 149 24.08 -28.49 43.98
CA ALA A 149 23.14 -28.42 45.08
C ALA A 149 23.68 -27.57 46.24
N GLY A 150 23.52 -26.25 46.16
CA GLY A 150 24.22 -25.29 47.01
C GLY A 150 23.39 -24.04 47.31
N ARG A 151 22.40 -24.22 48.18
CA ARG A 151 21.79 -23.18 49.05
C ARG A 151 21.12 -21.98 48.37
N THR A 152 19.80 -21.99 48.43
CA THR A 152 18.95 -20.79 48.48
C THR A 152 19.29 -19.92 49.69
N GLY A 153 19.64 -18.67 49.44
CA GLY A 153 19.72 -17.62 50.45
C GLY A 153 20.87 -16.67 50.16
N ARG A 154 20.59 -15.35 50.14
CA ARG A 154 21.62 -14.29 50.21
C ARG A 154 22.73 -14.76 51.14
N GLY A 155 23.97 -14.82 50.65
CA GLY A 155 25.12 -15.36 51.36
C GLY A 155 25.33 -14.68 52.71
N TYR A 156 24.67 -15.18 53.74
CA TYR A 156 25.05 -14.94 55.12
C TYR A 156 26.33 -15.72 55.32
N LEU A 157 27.45 -15.00 55.36
CA LEU A 157 28.67 -15.55 55.92
C LEU A 157 28.38 -15.71 57.41
N ASP A 158 28.40 -16.95 57.91
CA ASP A 158 28.29 -17.21 59.34
C ASP A 158 29.57 -16.69 60.01
N ALA A 159 29.58 -15.40 60.32
CA ALA A 159 30.75 -14.68 60.77
C ALA A 159 31.33 -15.27 62.06
N SER A 160 30.53 -15.98 62.85
CA SER A 160 30.98 -16.69 64.05
C SER A 160 32.00 -17.80 63.72
N LYS A 161 31.89 -18.43 62.53
CA LYS A 161 32.72 -19.57 62.10
C LYS A 161 33.91 -19.19 61.21
N VAL A 162 33.96 -17.95 60.71
CA VAL A 162 35.07 -17.49 59.87
C VAL A 162 36.35 -17.39 60.70
N THR A 163 37.41 -18.07 60.26
CA THR A 163 38.75 -17.96 60.87
C THR A 163 39.61 -16.92 60.14
N TYR A 164 40.71 -16.50 60.76
CA TYR A 164 41.63 -15.55 60.14
C TYR A 164 42.26 -16.09 58.84
N SER A 165 42.51 -17.40 58.75
CA SER A 165 42.99 -18.03 57.51
C SER A 165 41.98 -17.97 56.37
N ASP A 166 40.68 -18.06 56.68
CA ASP A 166 39.63 -17.94 55.68
C ASP A 166 39.51 -16.50 55.18
N TYR A 167 39.58 -15.53 56.10
CA TYR A 167 39.55 -14.10 55.79
C TYR A 167 40.66 -13.66 54.81
N LEU A 168 41.86 -14.24 54.93
CA LEU A 168 42.95 -13.95 53.99
C LEU A 168 42.64 -14.37 52.56
N ARG A 169 41.80 -15.40 52.38
CA ARG A 169 41.39 -15.94 51.08
C ARG A 169 40.15 -15.26 50.51
N PHE A 170 39.51 -14.35 51.26
CA PHE A 170 38.32 -13.64 50.79
C PHE A 170 38.63 -12.71 49.62
N THR A 171 37.70 -12.66 48.67
CA THR A 171 37.67 -11.63 47.62
C THR A 171 37.35 -10.26 48.24
N PRO A 172 37.62 -9.15 47.53
CA PRO A 172 37.27 -7.80 48.01
C PRO A 172 35.79 -7.67 48.41
N GLU A 173 34.88 -8.18 47.58
CA GLU A 173 33.43 -8.17 47.82
C GLU A 173 33.04 -8.98 49.07
N GLN A 174 33.70 -10.11 49.33
CA GLN A 174 33.46 -10.92 50.53
C GLN A 174 33.97 -10.24 51.80
N ARG A 175 35.05 -9.47 51.71
CA ARG A 175 35.55 -8.67 52.85
C ARG A 175 34.62 -7.52 53.18
N GLU A 176 34.03 -6.89 52.17
CA GLU A 176 33.03 -5.84 52.35
C GLU A 176 31.76 -6.39 53.02
N MET A 177 31.22 -7.51 52.52
CA MET A 177 30.10 -8.19 53.18
C MET A 177 30.42 -8.64 54.61
N PHE A 178 31.63 -9.13 54.86
CA PHE A 178 32.05 -9.54 56.21
C PHE A 178 32.22 -8.35 57.16
N ALA A 179 32.67 -7.19 56.65
CA ALA A 179 32.76 -5.95 57.40
C ALA A 179 31.36 -5.43 57.80
N GLU A 180 30.37 -5.57 56.91
CA GLU A 180 28.97 -5.21 57.20
C GLU A 180 28.31 -6.18 58.18
N GLN A 181 28.54 -7.49 58.02
CA GLN A 181 27.87 -8.52 58.83
C GLN A 181 28.50 -8.71 60.22
N ALA A 182 29.82 -8.47 60.37
CA ALA A 182 30.53 -8.64 61.64
C ALA A 182 31.68 -7.62 61.82
N PRO A 183 31.36 -6.34 62.03
CA PRO A 183 32.35 -5.25 62.04
C PRO A 183 33.45 -5.42 63.11
N GLU A 184 33.12 -5.95 64.28
CA GLU A 184 34.09 -6.14 65.38
C GLU A 184 35.11 -7.25 65.06
N LYS A 185 34.64 -8.37 64.48
CA LYS A 185 35.52 -9.47 64.08
C LYS A 185 36.37 -9.11 62.85
N TYR A 186 35.82 -8.31 61.94
CA TYR A 186 36.57 -7.74 60.83
C TYR A 186 37.71 -6.84 61.31
N LYS A 187 37.46 -5.94 62.27
CA LYS A 187 38.51 -5.10 62.88
C LYS A 187 39.62 -5.94 63.52
N GLU A 188 39.26 -7.00 64.25
CA GLU A 188 40.23 -7.93 64.85
C GLU A 188 41.14 -8.56 63.78
N PHE A 189 40.55 -9.05 62.69
CA PHE A 189 41.29 -9.66 61.59
C PHE A 189 42.17 -8.66 60.84
N VAL A 190 41.70 -7.43 60.62
CA VAL A 190 42.53 -6.36 60.04
C VAL A 190 43.72 -6.03 60.95
N GLN A 191 43.52 -5.94 62.27
CA GLN A 191 44.60 -5.69 63.24
C GLN A 191 45.61 -6.86 63.30
N LEU A 192 45.15 -8.10 63.23
CA LEU A 192 46.01 -9.28 63.16
C LEU A 192 46.84 -9.32 61.87
N LYS A 193 46.32 -8.80 60.75
CA LYS A 193 47.05 -8.64 59.50
C LYS A 193 48.19 -7.64 59.62
N VAL A 194 47.95 -6.52 60.29
CA VAL A 194 48.96 -5.47 60.52
C VAL A 194 50.06 -5.93 61.49
N ARG A 195 49.75 -6.79 62.48
CA ARG A 195 50.74 -7.31 63.43
C ARG A 195 51.59 -8.49 62.92
N LYS A 196 51.19 -9.16 61.83
CA LYS A 196 51.88 -10.33 61.25
C LYS A 196 52.63 -10.02 59.95
N LEU A 197 52.59 -8.76 59.50
CA LEU A 197 53.48 -8.17 58.51
C LEU A 197 54.60 -7.41 59.25
#